data_AF-A0A1F4DCZ0-F1
#
_entry.id   AF-A0A1F4DCZ0-F1
#
_cell.length_a   1.000
_cell.length_b   1.000
_cell.length_c   1.000
_cell.angle_alpha   90.00
_cell.angle_beta   90.00
_cell.angle_gamma   90.00
#
_symmetry.space_group_name_H-M   'P 1'
#
loop_
_entity.id
_entity.type
_entity.pdbx_description
1 polymer ?
#
loop_
_entity_poly.entity_id
_entity_poly.type
_entity_poly.pdbx_seq_one_letter_code
_entity_poly.pdbx_strand_id
1 'polypeptide(L)' 'MKLGIRVSPRTVRKYMPKQPRGGPRGHQRRVTFLRNHAKAIVACDFFVAVTATFRLLFVWVLIEHGSRRLLHFN' A
#
# COMPACT_ATOMS: atom_id res chain seq x y z
N MET A 1 3.48 -1.21 22.92
CA MET A 1 3.95 -2.40 23.65
C MET A 1 5.34 -2.77 23.15
N LYS A 2 6.43 -2.47 23.88
CA LYS A 2 7.81 -2.90 23.55
C LYS A 2 8.14 -4.10 24.45
N LEU A 3 8.50 -5.24 23.89
CA LEU A 3 8.67 -6.51 24.63
C LEU A 3 9.84 -6.55 25.65
N GLY A 4 10.56 -5.46 25.92
CA GLY A 4 11.58 -5.40 27.00
C GLY A 4 12.80 -6.32 26.83
N ILE A 5 12.90 -7.09 25.74
CA ILE A 5 13.99 -8.06 25.53
C ILE A 5 15.26 -7.34 25.08
N ARG A 6 16.31 -7.36 25.91
CA ARG A 6 17.67 -6.95 25.51
C ARG A 6 18.35 -8.09 24.75
N VAL A 7 18.32 -8.04 23.42
CA VAL A 7 19.03 -8.99 22.57
C VAL A 7 20.38 -8.41 22.18
N SER A 8 21.47 -9.14 22.41
CA SER A 8 22.81 -8.72 21.96
C SER A 8 22.90 -8.79 20.43
N PRO A 9 23.64 -7.88 19.76
CA PRO A 9 23.85 -7.94 18.31
C PRO A 9 24.40 -9.28 17.82
N ARG A 10 25.17 -9.98 18.66
CA ARG A 10 25.73 -11.31 18.37
C ARG A 10 24.66 -12.39 18.31
N THR A 11 23.68 -12.33 19.21
CA THR A 11 22.52 -13.24 19.21
C THR A 11 21.67 -12.98 17.97
N VAL A 12 21.40 -11.73 17.63
CA VAL A 12 20.68 -11.37 16.40
C VAL A 12 21.38 -11.96 15.19
N ARG A 13 22.69 -11.75 15.05
CA ARG A 13 23.48 -12.26 13.91
C ARG A 13 23.52 -13.79 13.83
N LYS A 14 23.49 -14.50 14.95
CA LYS A 14 23.47 -15.97 14.99
C LYS A 14 22.19 -16.53 14.35
N TYR A 15 21.06 -15.85 14.59
CA TYR A 15 19.74 -16.31 14.13
C TYR A 15 19.21 -15.56 12.91
N MET A 16 19.89 -14.50 12.47
CA MET A 16 19.51 -13.80 11.25
C MET A 16 19.78 -14.71 10.05
N PRO A 17 18.75 -15.06 9.26
CA PRO A 17 18.92 -15.91 8.09
C PRO A 17 19.91 -15.25 7.12
N LYS A 18 20.89 -16.02 6.63
CA LYS A 18 21.82 -15.53 5.62
C LYS A 18 21.02 -15.09 4.40
N GLN A 19 21.18 -13.83 4.01
CA GLN A 19 20.50 -13.30 2.85
C GLN A 19 20.85 -14.16 1.62
N PRO A 20 19.86 -14.70 0.88
CA PRO A 20 20.13 -15.54 -0.26
C PRO A 20 21.03 -14.80 -1.26
N ARG A 21 22.04 -15.48 -1.81
CA ARG A 21 23.04 -14.94 -2.77
C ARG A 21 22.46 -14.65 -4.17
N GLY A 22 21.18 -14.34 -4.24
CA GLY A 22 20.50 -13.76 -5.38
C GLY A 22 19.52 -12.78 -4.79
N GLY A 23 19.79 -11.49 -4.94
CA GLY A 23 18.85 -10.44 -4.57
C GLY A 23 17.48 -10.77 -5.18
N PRO A 24 16.38 -10.42 -4.50
CA PRO A 24 15.07 -10.89 -4.91
C PRO A 24 14.86 -10.48 -6.38
N ARG A 25 14.51 -11.46 -7.23
CA ARG A 25 13.81 -11.23 -8.51
C ARG A 25 12.42 -10.57 -8.29
N GLY A 26 12.24 -9.86 -7.17
CA GLY A 26 11.01 -9.31 -6.63
C GLY A 26 10.50 -8.09 -7.39
N HIS A 27 11.32 -7.51 -8.28
CA HIS A 27 10.84 -6.46 -9.17
C HIS A 27 9.91 -7.00 -10.27
N GLN A 28 10.17 -8.22 -10.76
CA GLN A 28 9.28 -8.84 -11.74
C GLN A 28 7.94 -9.19 -11.11
N ARG A 29 7.91 -9.98 -10.03
CA ARG A 29 6.67 -10.51 -9.43
C ARG A 29 5.67 -9.42 -9.02
N ARG A 30 6.14 -8.29 -8.47
CA ARG A 30 5.25 -7.17 -8.10
C ARG A 30 4.66 -6.48 -9.33
N VAL A 31 5.48 -6.19 -10.35
CA VAL A 31 5.01 -5.51 -11.57
C VAL A 31 4.08 -6.40 -12.38
N THR A 32 4.33 -7.72 -12.46
CA THR A 32 3.40 -8.66 -13.10
C THR A 32 2.12 -8.84 -12.30
N PHE A 33 2.20 -8.93 -10.97
CA PHE A 33 1.02 -8.98 -10.10
C PHE A 33 0.16 -7.73 -10.25
N LEU A 34 0.78 -6.53 -10.20
CA LEU A 34 0.09 -5.28 -10.43
C LEU A 34 -0.50 -5.19 -11.84
N ARG A 35 0.19 -5.65 -12.89
CA ARG A 35 -0.39 -5.68 -14.24
C ARG A 35 -1.57 -6.64 -14.37
N ASN A 36 -1.49 -7.82 -13.77
CA ASN A 36 -2.55 -8.83 -13.83
C ASN A 36 -3.77 -8.43 -12.99
N HIS A 37 -3.54 -7.76 -11.85
CA HIS A 37 -4.59 -7.34 -10.94
C HIS A 37 -5.00 -5.87 -11.12
N ALA A 38 -4.34 -5.06 -11.94
CA ALA A 38 -4.68 -3.63 -12.11
C ALA A 38 -6.13 -3.41 -12.57
N LYS A 39 -6.70 -4.33 -13.37
CA LYS A 39 -8.11 -4.30 -13.77
C LYS A 39 -9.08 -4.72 -12.65
N ALA A 40 -8.57 -5.38 -11.60
CA ALA A 40 -9.34 -5.79 -10.42
C ALA A 40 -9.04 -4.92 -9.18
N ILE A 41 -8.03 -4.06 -9.26
CA ILE A 41 -7.63 -3.15 -8.17
C ILE A 41 -8.38 -1.83 -8.36
N VAL A 42 -9.35 -1.62 -7.49
CA VAL A 42 -10.06 -0.35 -7.33
C VAL A 42 -9.38 0.42 -6.20
N ALA A 43 -9.00 1.67 -6.46
CA ALA A 43 -8.58 2.60 -5.43
C ALA A 43 -9.82 3.35 -4.95
N CYS A 44 -10.08 3.32 -3.64
CA CYS A 44 -11.15 4.09 -3.00
C CYS A 44 -10.51 5.16 -2.11
N ASP A 45 -10.97 6.40 -2.24
CA ASP A 45 -10.50 7.53 -1.42
C ASP A 45 -11.69 8.38 -0.97
N PHE A 46 -11.52 9.14 0.10
CA PHE A 46 -12.55 10.01 0.66
C PHE A 46 -11.92 11.33 1.10
N PHE A 47 -12.53 12.45 0.70
CA PHE A 47 -12.06 13.76 1.12
C PHE A 47 -13.19 14.62 1.69
N VAL A 48 -12.79 15.54 2.56
CA VAL A 48 -13.70 16.50 3.19
C VAL A 48 -13.50 17.85 2.53
N ALA A 49 -14.56 18.40 1.94
CA ALA A 49 -14.56 19.74 1.35
C ALA A 49 -15.31 20.71 2.27
N VAL A 50 -14.73 21.88 2.52
CA VAL A 50 -15.42 22.97 3.23
C VAL A 50 -16.02 23.91 2.19
N THR A 51 -17.33 24.14 2.23
CA THR A 51 -18.00 25.07 1.31
C THR A 51 -17.82 26.52 1.75
N ALA A 52 -18.08 27.48 0.84
CA ALA A 52 -18.12 28.91 1.16
C ALA A 52 -19.17 29.27 2.25
N THR A 53 -20.15 28.38 2.48
CA THR A 53 -21.17 28.49 3.53
C THR A 53 -20.81 27.69 4.80
N PHE A 54 -19.54 27.30 4.97
CA PHE A 54 -19.04 26.52 6.11
C PHE A 54 -19.74 25.17 6.32
N ARG A 55 -20.24 24.56 5.25
CA ARG A 55 -20.77 23.19 5.30
C ARG A 55 -19.65 22.22 4.95
N LEU A 56 -19.60 21.11 5.68
CA LEU A 56 -18.69 20.00 5.38
C LEU A 56 -19.37 19.08 4.36
N LEU A 57 -18.75 18.92 3.20
CA LEU A 57 -19.12 17.94 2.19
C LEU A 57 -18.15 16.77 2.24
N PHE A 58 -18.72 15.59 2.17
CA PHE A 58 -18.03 14.32 2.31
C PHE A 58 -18.08 13.60 0.98
N VAL A 59 -16.97 13.59 0.25
CA VAL A 59 -16.93 13.10 -1.13
C VAL A 59 -16.17 11.78 -1.17
N TRP A 60 -16.82 10.76 -1.73
CA TRP A 60 -16.22 9.44 -1.96
C TRP A 60 -15.85 9.28 -3.44
N VAL A 61 -14.63 8.80 -3.70
CA VAL A 61 -14.10 8.63 -5.06
C VAL A 61 -13.62 7.20 -5.24
N LEU A 62 -14.11 6.54 -6.30
CA LEU A 62 -13.59 5.25 -6.75
C LEU A 62 -12.92 5.39 -8.12
N ILE A 63 -11.67 4.95 -8.20
CA ILE A 63 -10.88 4.92 -9.43
C ILE A 63 -10.44 3.50 -9.71
N GLU A 64 -10.83 2.97 -10.85
CA GLU A 64 -10.30 1.70 -11.34
C GLU A 64 -8.91 1.92 -11.94
N HIS A 65 -7.90 1.28 -11.33
CA HIS A 65 -6.49 1.48 -11.67
C HIS A 65 -6.14 0.94 -13.08
N GLY A 66 -7.00 0.14 -13.69
CA GLY A 66 -6.80 -0.45 -15.02
C GLY A 66 -6.95 0.52 -16.18
N SER A 67 -7.71 1.62 -16.02
CA SER A 67 -8.05 2.51 -17.15
C SER A 67 -8.02 4.01 -16.83
N ARG A 68 -7.71 4.44 -15.60
CA ARG A 68 -7.84 5.86 -15.19
C ARG A 68 -9.22 6.44 -15.54
N ARG A 69 -10.29 5.66 -15.35
CA ARG A 69 -11.66 6.14 -15.54
C ARG A 69 -12.32 6.28 -14.16
N LEU A 70 -12.74 7.51 -13.85
CA LEU A 70 -13.55 7.82 -12.69
C LEU A 70 -14.89 7.09 -12.83
N LEU A 71 -15.18 6.18 -11.91
CA LEU A 71 -16.39 5.36 -11.96
C LEU A 71 -17.60 6.06 -11.35
N HIS A 72 -17.40 6.85 -10.29
CA HIS A 72 -18.46 7.65 -9.68
C HIS A 72 -17.88 8.64 -8.66
N PHE A 73 -18.51 9.79 -8.52
CA PHE A 73 -18.36 10.73 -7.40
C PHE A 73 -19.77 11.15 -6.97
N ASN A 74 -20.04 11.11 -5.67
CA ASN A 74 -21.25 11.66 -5.05
C ASN A 74 -20.85 12.82 -4.15
#